data_AF-A0AAD9NYD8-F1
#
_entry.id   AF-A0AAD9NYD8-F1
#
_cell.length_a   1.000
_cell.length_b   1.000
_cell.length_c   1.000
_cell.angle_alpha   90.00
_cell.angle_beta   90.00
_cell.angle_gamma   90.00
#
_symmetry.space_group_name_H-M   'P 1'
#
loop_
_entity.id
_entity.type
_entity.pdbx_description
1 polymer ?
#
loop_
_entity_poly.entity_id
_entity_poly.type
_entity_poly.pdbx_seq_one_letter_code
_entity_poly.pdbx_strand_id
1 'polypeptide(L)'
;MIFCLIFPAARGFPSSPVDDPTPCARTFCAFGARCVVDKKAGEGKCRCIETCTNVFAPVCGTDGVTYSSECHLVVASCSQQKRISVRFRGACETNAEAFRIDADVVENPIKRRPRPPALT
;
A
#
# COMPACT_ATOMS: atom_id res chain seq x y z
N MET A 1 -65.28 -1.77 28.74
CA MET A 1 -64.82 -0.42 29.12
C MET A 1 -63.52 -0.58 29.91
N ILE A 2 -62.40 -0.18 29.29
CA ILE A 2 -61.28 0.56 29.93
C ILE A 2 -60.32 -0.26 30.82
N PHE A 3 -58.99 -0.32 30.62
CA PHE A 3 -58.05 0.39 29.76
C PHE A 3 -56.79 -0.49 29.58
N CYS A 4 -56.37 -0.72 28.34
CA CYS A 4 -55.04 -1.23 28.00
C CYS A 4 -54.08 -0.03 27.86
N LEU A 5 -53.67 0.56 28.99
CA LEU A 5 -52.57 1.53 29.11
C LEU A 5 -51.95 1.21 30.48
N ILE A 6 -50.69 0.85 30.66
CA ILE A 6 -49.48 1.57 30.27
C ILE A 6 -48.36 0.52 30.24
N PHE A 7 -47.66 0.37 29.11
CA PHE A 7 -46.36 -0.29 29.04
C PHE A 7 -45.33 0.59 29.79
N PRO A 8 -44.71 0.18 30.93
CA PRO A 8 -43.39 0.68 31.20
C PRO A 8 -42.47 -0.10 30.28
N ALA A 9 -42.02 0.60 29.24
CA ALA A 9 -41.03 0.16 28.27
C ALA A 9 -40.03 -0.81 28.90
N ALA A 10 -39.75 -1.89 28.18
CA ALA A 10 -38.58 -2.72 28.38
C ALA A 10 -37.44 -1.84 28.88
N ARG A 11 -36.88 -2.17 30.05
CA ARG A 11 -35.63 -1.57 30.51
C ARG A 11 -34.63 -1.84 29.40
N GLY A 12 -34.45 -0.85 28.53
CA GLY A 12 -33.37 -0.81 27.59
C GLY A 12 -32.14 -1.09 28.42
N PHE A 13 -31.48 -2.20 28.13
CA PHE A 13 -30.11 -2.35 28.57
C PHE A 13 -29.41 -1.04 28.18
N PRO A 14 -28.67 -0.38 29.07
CA PRO A 14 -27.71 0.61 28.61
C PRO A 14 -26.83 -0.16 27.63
N SER A 15 -27.04 0.09 26.33
CA SER A 15 -26.06 -0.26 25.31
C SER A 15 -24.83 0.53 25.72
N SER A 16 -23.97 -0.10 26.51
CA SER A 16 -22.63 0.39 26.78
C SER A 16 -22.03 0.77 25.43
N PRO A 17 -21.31 1.90 25.31
CA PRO A 17 -20.71 2.31 24.05
C PRO A 17 -19.55 1.36 23.72
N VAL A 18 -19.88 0.21 23.14
CA VAL A 18 -18.94 -0.79 22.64
C VAL A 18 -19.15 -0.97 21.14
N ASP A 19 -19.34 0.16 20.45
CA ASP A 19 -19.32 0.25 18.99
C ASP A 19 -18.50 1.48 18.57
N ASP A 20 -17.27 1.59 19.08
CA ASP A 20 -16.23 2.37 18.39
C ASP A 20 -15.26 1.39 17.71
N PRO A 21 -15.62 0.84 16.53
CA PRO A 21 -14.59 0.37 15.64
C PRO A 21 -13.79 1.62 15.29
N THR A 22 -12.64 1.81 15.96
CA THR A 22 -11.70 2.92 15.75
C THR A 22 -11.82 3.39 14.31
N PRO A 23 -12.02 4.66 13.95
CA PRO A 23 -12.51 5.04 12.61
C PRO A 23 -11.77 4.46 11.39
N CYS A 24 -10.56 3.92 11.60
CA CYS A 24 -9.78 3.14 10.63
C CYS A 24 -10.04 1.62 10.56
N ALA A 25 -10.82 1.04 11.46
CA ALA A 25 -11.13 -0.39 11.55
C ALA A 25 -12.14 -0.83 10.48
N ARG A 26 -12.98 0.08 9.98
CA ARG A 26 -13.90 -0.14 8.86
C ARG A 26 -13.54 0.67 7.61
N THR A 27 -12.41 1.38 7.63
CA THR A 27 -11.98 2.24 6.52
C THR A 27 -10.87 1.54 5.73
N PHE A 28 -11.17 1.19 4.47
CA PHE A 28 -10.21 0.59 3.55
C PHE A 28 -9.64 1.65 2.61
N CYS A 29 -8.34 1.88 2.71
CA CYS A 29 -7.63 2.84 1.86
C CYS A 29 -7.04 2.16 0.63
N ALA A 30 -7.22 2.77 -0.53
CA ALA A 30 -6.71 2.27 -1.80
C ALA A 30 -5.33 2.88 -2.13
N PHE A 31 -4.65 2.29 -3.13
CA PHE A 31 -3.44 2.83 -3.74
C PHE A 31 -2.28 3.06 -2.75
N GLY A 32 -2.22 2.29 -1.67
CA GLY A 32 -1.15 2.44 -0.68
C GLY A 32 -1.35 3.59 0.32
N ALA A 33 -2.51 4.25 0.32
CA ALA A 33 -2.86 5.20 1.37
C ALA A 33 -3.00 4.51 2.73
N ARG A 34 -2.64 5.21 3.80
CA ARG A 34 -2.82 4.77 5.18
C ARG A 34 -4.01 5.49 5.80
N CYS A 35 -4.80 4.78 6.60
CA CYS A 35 -5.85 5.42 7.37
C CYS A 35 -5.26 6.17 8.58
N VAL A 36 -5.70 7.42 8.76
CA VAL A 36 -5.42 8.25 9.93
C VAL A 36 -6.74 8.75 10.52
N VAL A 37 -6.82 8.85 11.84
CA VAL A 37 -8.01 9.37 12.53
C VAL A 37 -7.96 10.89 12.53
N ASP A 38 -8.99 11.53 11.98
CA ASP A 38 -9.22 12.96 12.12
C ASP A 38 -9.79 13.25 13.51
N LYS A 39 -8.96 13.81 14.40
CA LYS A 39 -9.35 14.09 15.79
C LYS A 39 -10.47 15.13 15.91
N LYS A 40 -10.75 15.93 14.88
CA LYS A 40 -11.81 16.94 14.90
C LYS A 40 -13.15 16.34 14.49
N ALA A 41 -13.16 15.52 13.45
CA ALA A 41 -14.37 14.91 12.92
C ALA A 41 -14.71 13.56 13.58
N GLY A 42 -13.72 12.89 14.19
CA GLY A 42 -13.90 11.51 14.67
C GLY A 42 -13.95 10.49 13.53
N GLU A 43 -13.42 10.82 12.36
CA GLU A 43 -13.53 10.01 11.13
C GLU A 43 -12.18 9.44 10.69
N GLY A 44 -12.19 8.28 10.05
CA GLY A 44 -11.02 7.69 9.42
C GLY A 44 -10.82 8.29 8.04
N LYS A 45 -9.68 8.94 7.81
CA LYS A 45 -9.32 9.53 6.51
C LYS A 45 -8.12 8.83 5.92
N CYS A 46 -8.20 8.51 4.64
CA CYS A 46 -7.08 7.96 3.89
C CYS A 46 -6.11 9.08 3.49
N ARG A 47 -4.84 8.92 3.83
CA ARG A 47 -3.77 9.83 3.43
C ARG A 47 -2.60 9.08 2.82
N CYS A 48 -1.98 9.70 1.82
CA CYS A 48 -0.73 9.20 1.28
C CYS A 48 0.39 9.34 2.30
N ILE A 49 1.30 8.39 2.28
CA ILE A 49 2.57 8.53 2.98
C ILE A 49 3.38 9.59 2.22
N GLU A 50 4.00 10.51 2.94
CA GLU A 50 4.85 11.56 2.35
C GLU A 50 6.33 11.38 2.72
N THR A 51 6.59 10.54 3.73
CA THR A 51 7.93 10.31 4.26
C THR A 51 8.38 8.88 3.99
N CYS A 52 9.51 8.75 3.31
CA CYS A 52 10.20 7.48 3.12
C CYS A 52 11.56 7.53 3.83
N THR A 53 11.97 6.41 4.40
CA THR A 53 13.36 6.24 4.85
C THR A 53 14.29 6.33 3.64
N ASN A 54 15.47 6.89 3.83
CA ASN A 54 16.47 7.05 2.77
C ASN A 54 17.24 5.74 2.51
N VAL A 55 16.50 4.65 2.29
CA VAL A 55 17.02 3.32 1.96
C VAL A 55 16.94 3.16 0.45
N PHE A 56 18.09 3.04 -0.20
CA PHE A 56 18.17 2.79 -1.63
C PHE A 56 18.07 1.29 -1.90
N ALA A 57 16.90 0.85 -2.34
CA ALA A 57 16.58 -0.55 -2.64
C ALA A 57 15.64 -0.60 -3.84
N PRO A 58 16.15 -0.42 -5.08
CA PRO A 58 15.32 -0.18 -6.24
C PRO A 58 14.35 -1.32 -6.52
N VAL A 59 13.16 -0.98 -6.99
CA VAL A 59 12.11 -1.92 -7.38
C VAL A 59 11.49 -1.52 -8.71
N CYS A 60 11.10 -2.51 -9.51
CA CYS A 60 10.37 -2.29 -10.75
C CYS A 60 8.88 -2.38 -10.46
N GLY A 61 8.13 -1.33 -10.79
CA GLY A 61 6.68 -1.32 -10.66
C GLY A 61 5.98 -2.09 -11.79
N THR A 62 4.73 -2.47 -11.57
CA THR A 62 3.86 -3.06 -12.60
C THR A 62 3.54 -2.10 -13.75
N ASP A 63 3.79 -0.81 -13.54
CA ASP A 63 3.73 0.25 -14.55
C ASP A 63 5.01 0.36 -15.40
N GLY A 64 6.02 -0.47 -15.15
CA GLY A 64 7.29 -0.45 -15.87
C GLY A 64 8.24 0.68 -15.44
N VAL A 65 7.97 1.34 -14.31
CA VAL A 65 8.81 2.42 -13.76
C VAL A 65 9.68 1.89 -12.64
N THR A 66 10.96 2.29 -12.63
CA THR A 66 11.87 2.02 -11.52
C THR A 66 11.64 3.01 -10.39
N TYR A 67 11.38 2.50 -9.19
CA TYR A 67 11.28 3.29 -7.97
C TYR A 67 12.52 3.07 -7.10
N SER A 68 13.01 4.10 -6.43
CA SER A 68 14.21 4.05 -5.56
C SER A 68 14.06 3.11 -4.37
N SER A 69 12.82 2.83 -3.94
CA SER A 69 12.46 1.85 -2.93
C SER A 69 10.99 1.46 -3.05
N GLU A 70 10.56 0.39 -2.38
CA GLU A 70 9.16 0.04 -2.23
C GLU A 70 8.30 1.17 -1.60
N CYS A 71 8.82 1.92 -0.63
CA CYS A 71 8.10 3.06 -0.06
C CYS A 71 7.79 4.11 -1.13
N HIS A 72 8.79 4.52 -1.91
CA HIS A 72 8.61 5.47 -3.01
C HIS A 72 7.61 4.98 -4.08
N LEU A 73 7.53 3.67 -4.34
CA LEU A 73 6.49 3.08 -5.20
C LEU A 73 5.10 3.27 -4.60
N VAL A 74 4.93 3.00 -3.31
CA VAL A 74 3.66 3.17 -2.59
C VAL A 74 3.22 4.63 -2.58
N VAL A 75 4.15 5.57 -2.34
CA VAL A 75 3.87 7.02 -2.42
C VAL A 75 3.38 7.38 -3.82
N ALA A 76 4.09 6.95 -4.86
CA ALA A 76 3.71 7.22 -6.25
C ALA A 76 2.37 6.61 -6.62
N SER A 77 2.08 5.37 -6.17
CA SER A 77 0.79 4.70 -6.33
C SER A 77 -0.33 5.56 -5.75
N CYS A 78 -0.14 6.07 -4.54
CA CYS A 78 -1.13 6.87 -3.82
C CYS A 78 -1.35 8.23 -4.47
N SER A 79 -0.27 8.97 -4.74
CA SER A 79 -0.33 10.31 -5.31
C SER A 79 -0.90 10.33 -6.73
N GLN A 80 -0.64 9.29 -7.53
CA GLN A 80 -1.18 9.17 -8.89
C GLN A 80 -2.56 8.50 -8.93
N GLN A 81 -3.06 7.99 -7.80
CA GLN A 81 -4.27 7.17 -7.72
C GLN A 81 -4.27 5.99 -8.71
N LYS A 82 -3.10 5.36 -8.89
CA LYS A 82 -2.90 4.19 -9.75
C LYS A 82 -2.53 2.99 -8.90
N ARG A 83 -3.08 1.81 -9.20
CA ARG A 83 -2.63 0.56 -8.55
C ARG A 83 -1.29 0.16 -9.15
N ILE A 84 -0.21 0.50 -8.45
CA ILE A 84 1.15 0.13 -8.81
C ILE A 84 1.61 -0.82 -7.72
N SER A 85 2.07 -1.99 -8.13
CA SER A 85 2.64 -3.00 -7.24
C SER A 85 4.05 -3.31 -7.68
N VAL A 86 4.86 -3.88 -6.78
CA VAL A 86 6.20 -4.35 -7.15
C VAL A 86 6.04 -5.52 -8.13
N ARG A 87 6.57 -5.37 -9.34
CA ARG A 87 6.69 -6.45 -10.31
C ARG A 87 7.88 -7.35 -9.96
N PHE A 88 9.04 -6.76 -9.68
CA PHE A 88 10.22 -7.46 -9.19
C PHE A 88 11.17 -6.50 -8.47
N ARG A 89 12.10 -7.05 -7.67
CA ARG A 89 13.15 -6.28 -6.99
C ARG A 89 14.31 -5.99 -7.96
N GLY A 90 14.84 -4.77 -7.92
CA GLY A 90 15.79 -4.24 -8.90
C GLY A 90 15.16 -3.16 -9.78
N ALA A 91 15.98 -2.48 -10.59
CA ALA A 91 15.48 -1.53 -11.57
C ALA A 91 14.72 -2.25 -12.70
N CYS A 92 13.70 -1.61 -13.27
CA CYS A 92 13.13 -2.07 -14.52
C CYS A 92 14.19 -2.08 -15.62
N GLU A 93 14.16 -3.11 -16.45
CA GLU A 93 14.94 -3.16 -17.67
C GLU A 93 14.40 -2.08 -18.62
N THR A 94 14.97 -0.88 -18.55
CA THR A 94 14.81 0.07 -19.65
C THR A 94 15.59 -0.51 -20.83
N ASN A 95 15.16 -0.27 -22.07
CA ASN A 95 15.92 -0.68 -23.26
C ASN A 95 17.34 -0.06 -23.34
N ALA A 96 17.76 0.72 -22.34
CA ALA A 96 19.14 1.19 -22.15
C ALA A 96 20.00 0.26 -21.25
N GLU A 97 19.40 -0.68 -20.51
CA GLU A 97 20.11 -1.62 -19.61
C GLU A 97 19.93 -3.10 -20.02
N ALA A 98 19.12 -3.40 -21.04
CA ALA A 98 19.11 -4.70 -21.71
C ALA A 98 20.39 -5.01 -22.52
N PHE A 99 21.38 -4.11 -22.46
CA PHE A 99 22.69 -4.28 -23.06
C PHE A 99 23.78 -3.79 -22.09
N ARG A 100 23.83 -4.38 -20.89
CA ARG A 100 25.13 -4.59 -20.29
C ARG A 100 25.86 -5.59 -21.22
N ILE A 101 26.55 -5.10 -22.24
CA ILE A 101 27.87 -5.68 -22.48
C ILE A 101 28.57 -5.40 -21.18
N ASP A 102 28.63 -6.41 -20.33
CA ASP A 102 29.16 -6.23 -19.02
C ASP A 102 30.61 -5.76 -19.13
N ALA A 103 30.96 -4.73 -18.37
CA ALA A 103 32.35 -4.32 -18.23
C ALA A 103 33.25 -5.41 -17.62
N ASP A 104 32.71 -6.57 -17.22
CA ASP A 104 33.52 -7.76 -16.87
C ASP A 104 33.63 -8.82 -17.98
N VAL A 105 33.16 -8.59 -19.21
CA VAL A 105 33.43 -9.50 -20.36
C VAL A 105 34.85 -9.31 -20.92
N VAL A 106 35.57 -8.25 -20.56
CA VAL A 106 36.95 -8.06 -21.04
C VAL A 106 37.97 -8.96 -20.30
N GLU A 107 37.64 -9.52 -19.13
CA GLU A 107 38.60 -10.34 -18.36
C GLU A 107 38.17 -11.80 -18.09
N ASN A 108 36.91 -12.21 -18.29
CA ASN A 108 36.54 -13.63 -18.12
C ASN A 108 35.27 -14.11 -18.88
N PRO A 109 35.40 -14.89 -19.96
CA PRO A 109 34.28 -15.28 -20.82
C PRO A 109 33.40 -16.46 -20.33
N ILE A 110 33.61 -17.05 -19.14
CA ILE A 110 32.90 -18.30 -18.74
C ILE A 110 31.83 -18.11 -17.64
N LYS A 111 31.67 -16.91 -17.04
CA LYS A 111 30.78 -16.72 -15.88
C LYS A 111 29.51 -15.91 -16.13
N ARG A 112 28.75 -16.18 -17.21
CA ARG A 112 27.41 -15.58 -17.35
C ARG A 112 26.37 -16.64 -17.72
N ARG A 113 25.73 -17.21 -16.69
CA ARG A 113 24.38 -17.74 -16.87
C ARG A 113 23.40 -16.62 -16.54
N PRO A 114 22.60 -16.15 -17.50
CA PRO A 114 21.46 -15.28 -17.20
C PRO A 114 20.60 -15.96 -16.14
N ARG A 115 20.20 -15.23 -15.10
CA ARG A 115 19.21 -15.73 -14.15
C ARG A 115 17.89 -15.84 -14.93
N PRO A 116 17.24 -17.02 -14.99
CA PRO A 116 15.94 -17.11 -15.64
C PRO A 116 14.94 -16.18 -14.93
N PRO A 117 14.00 -15.57 -15.68
CA PRO A 117 12.91 -14.84 -15.05
C PRO A 117 12.18 -15.77 -14.09
N ALA A 118 11.97 -15.32 -12.85
CA ALA A 118 11.15 -16.05 -11.90
C ALA A 118 9.72 -16.11 -12.45
N LEU A 119 9.25 -17.31 -12.80
CA LEU A 119 7.84 -17.59 -13.03
C LEU A 119 7.13 -17.56 -11.67
N THR A 120 6.19 -16.64 -11.51
CA THR A 120 5.00 -16.80 -10.65
C THR A 120 3.87 -16.02 -11.26
#